data_AF-A0A3D4ES05-F1
#
_entry.id   AF-A0A3D4ES05-F1
#
_cell.length_a   1.000
_cell.length_b   1.000
_cell.length_c   1.000
_cell.angle_alpha   90.00
_cell.angle_beta   90.00
_cell.angle_gamma   90.00
#
_symmetry.space_group_name_H-M   'P 1'
#
loop_
_entity.id
_entity.type
_entity.pdbx_description
1 polymer ?
#
loop_
_entity_poly.entity_id
_entity_poly.type
_entity_poly.pdbx_seq_one_letter_code
_entity_poly.pdbx_strand_id
1 'polypeptide(L)'
;MKKLLISSIIATSSLSLIAQEKAPLKGAHLSIKLETQEVIKKGNKFIISQQNKEGYWGDPDLPAFTGFAIKCLLLDPSFDLKGPVPAPVKKGIEWLLSQQKEDGGIYGRGMATYSTSASIMALWIAGPEKYKDQIISARNFLINHQTDWGVKGENDTKFDGGIGYGGSRAHSDLSNTHRALEALYTTRALATDSGDKKAMELDWEAALKFVSRCQNLQATNKGEKTGNDGSFVYYPGNSKAGEAVDSKTGRVALRGYGSMSYSGLLSLVYSDLDESDQRVKAVVNWLSDNYTLKENPGLGGQGLYYYYHAMAKSLVAANKPILEGKDGLKIDWRSELAATVINGQREDGSWINTEASRWMENDPVLVTSYAVMTLEQIHSSLN
;
A
#
# COMPACT_ATOMS: atom_id res chain seq x y z
N MET A 1 0.09 -48.54 25.86
CA MET A 1 1.56 -48.56 26.00
C MET A 1 2.12 -48.26 24.62
N LYS A 2 2.80 -47.14 24.31
CA LYS A 2 3.66 -46.22 25.06
C LYS A 2 3.14 -44.78 24.98
N LYS A 3 3.27 -44.06 26.09
CA LYS A 3 3.12 -42.60 26.18
C LYS A 3 4.25 -41.94 25.37
N LEU A 4 3.95 -40.89 24.62
CA LEU A 4 4.95 -39.92 24.18
C LEU A 4 4.47 -38.52 24.58
N LEU A 5 5.41 -37.81 25.18
CA LEU A 5 5.24 -36.58 25.94
C LEU A 5 4.90 -35.38 25.06
N ILE A 6 4.19 -34.47 25.71
CA ILE A 6 3.94 -33.08 25.32
C ILE A 6 5.25 -32.40 24.91
N SER A 7 5.24 -31.73 23.76
CA SER A 7 6.08 -30.57 23.51
C SER A 7 5.31 -29.63 22.58
N SER A 8 4.82 -28.55 23.17
CA SER A 8 4.29 -27.39 22.49
C SER A 8 5.35 -26.82 21.55
N ILE A 9 5.21 -27.06 20.25
CA ILE A 9 5.98 -26.32 19.25
C ILE A 9 5.19 -25.04 19.00
N ILE A 10 5.46 -24.05 19.84
CA ILE A 10 5.37 -22.66 19.43
C ILE A 10 6.37 -22.57 18.28
N ALA A 11 5.89 -22.45 17.05
CA ALA A 11 6.72 -22.02 15.94
C ALA A 11 7.04 -20.54 16.14
N THR A 12 7.91 -20.25 17.12
CA THR A 12 8.79 -19.11 17.03
C THR A 12 9.60 -19.35 15.77
N SER A 13 9.22 -18.70 14.68
CA SER A 13 10.19 -18.27 13.70
C SER A 13 11.16 -17.34 14.44
N SER A 14 12.11 -17.96 15.13
CA SER A 14 13.41 -17.37 15.41
C SER A 14 14.04 -17.08 14.04
N LEU A 15 13.60 -15.97 13.43
CA LEU A 15 14.53 -15.06 12.82
C LEU A 15 15.60 -14.89 13.89
N SER A 16 16.75 -15.50 13.67
CA SER A 16 17.98 -15.02 14.26
C SER A 16 17.99 -13.53 13.98
N LEU A 17 17.57 -12.74 14.96
CA LEU A 17 18.03 -11.39 15.15
C LEU A 17 19.54 -11.55 15.27
N ILE A 18 20.21 -11.60 14.12
CA ILE A 18 21.38 -10.76 13.98
C ILE A 18 20.79 -9.37 14.26
N ALA A 19 20.84 -8.99 15.54
CA ALA A 19 20.89 -7.60 15.90
C ALA A 19 22.14 -7.10 15.19
N GLN A 20 21.97 -6.75 13.92
CA GLN A 20 22.88 -5.89 13.23
C GLN A 20 22.82 -4.66 14.11
N GLU A 21 23.86 -4.45 14.94
CA GLU A 21 24.01 -3.23 15.72
C GLU A 21 23.78 -2.11 14.72
N LYS A 22 22.59 -1.50 14.80
CA LYS A 22 22.25 -0.35 13.97
C LYS A 22 23.25 0.70 14.40
N ALA A 23 24.26 0.93 13.56
CA ALA A 23 25.21 1.99 13.78
C ALA A 23 24.39 3.25 14.08
N PRO A 24 24.67 3.98 15.16
CA PRO A 24 23.83 5.11 15.55
C PRO A 24 23.68 6.06 14.37
N LEU A 25 22.45 6.51 14.09
CA LEU A 25 22.16 7.53 13.08
C LEU A 25 23.10 8.72 13.30
N LYS A 26 23.94 9.02 12.29
CA LYS A 26 24.88 10.14 12.32
C LYS A 26 24.52 11.16 11.24
N GLY A 27 24.66 12.44 11.57
CA GLY A 27 24.54 13.53 10.59
C GLY A 27 23.11 13.74 10.06
N ALA A 28 22.99 13.88 8.74
CA ALA A 28 21.76 14.32 8.05
C ALA A 28 20.52 13.45 8.34
N HIS A 29 20.67 12.13 8.48
CA HIS A 29 19.54 11.24 8.75
C HIS A 29 18.92 11.43 10.13
N LEU A 30 19.71 11.83 11.15
CA LEU A 30 19.17 12.15 12.46
C LEU A 30 18.35 13.45 12.40
N SER A 31 18.84 14.48 11.70
CA SER A 31 18.11 15.75 11.51
C SER A 31 16.78 15.49 10.80
N ILE A 32 16.82 14.80 9.67
CA ILE A 32 15.62 14.47 8.88
C ILE A 32 14.64 13.65 9.72
N LYS A 33 15.10 12.70 10.53
CA LYS A 33 14.22 11.90 11.39
C LYS A 33 13.50 12.76 12.41
N LEU A 34 14.21 13.67 13.09
CA LEU A 34 13.61 14.57 14.09
C LEU A 34 12.68 15.61 13.46
N GLU A 35 13.06 16.20 12.33
CA GLU A 35 12.20 17.12 11.57
C GLU A 35 10.92 16.42 11.09
N THR A 36 11.07 15.20 10.57
CA THR A 36 9.95 14.36 10.16
C THR A 36 8.97 14.13 11.31
N GLN A 37 9.47 13.84 12.52
CA GLN A 37 8.62 13.65 13.70
C GLN A 37 7.79 14.90 14.06
N GLU A 38 8.39 16.10 14.03
CA GLU A 38 7.65 17.34 14.30
C GLU A 38 6.62 17.66 13.19
N VAL A 39 6.95 17.34 11.94
CA VAL A 39 6.05 17.54 10.79
C VAL A 39 4.87 16.57 10.81
N ILE A 40 5.10 15.30 11.17
CA ILE A 40 4.04 14.30 11.43
C ILE A 40 3.10 14.82 12.51
N LYS A 41 3.62 15.30 13.64
CA LYS A 41 2.81 15.84 14.75
C LYS A 41 1.88 16.98 14.31
N LYS A 42 2.38 17.90 13.47
CA LYS A 42 1.55 18.99 12.89
C LYS A 42 0.46 18.43 11.96
N GLY A 43 0.80 17.47 11.11
CA GLY A 43 -0.16 16.77 10.24
C GLY A 43 -1.24 16.05 11.02
N ASN A 44 -0.86 15.34 12.08
CA ASN A 44 -1.78 14.64 12.98
C ASN A 44 -2.69 15.61 13.74
N LYS A 45 -2.18 16.78 14.15
CA LYS A 45 -3.00 17.86 14.72
C LYS A 45 -4.05 18.36 13.72
N PHE A 46 -3.66 18.56 12.45
CA PHE A 46 -4.61 18.89 11.39
C PHE A 46 -5.66 17.78 11.24
N ILE A 47 -5.25 16.52 11.10
CA ILE A 47 -6.17 15.37 10.98
C ILE A 47 -7.18 15.38 12.14
N ILE A 48 -6.73 15.49 13.40
CA ILE A 48 -7.64 15.55 14.57
C ILE A 48 -8.67 16.68 14.44
N SER A 49 -8.25 17.87 13.98
CA SER A 49 -9.15 19.02 13.79
C SER A 49 -10.22 18.81 12.72
N GLN A 50 -10.00 17.89 11.77
CA GLN A 50 -10.94 17.55 10.71
C GLN A 50 -11.93 16.44 11.12
N GLN A 51 -11.85 15.91 12.35
CA GLN A 51 -12.76 14.84 12.77
C GLN A 51 -14.20 15.36 12.83
N ASN A 52 -15.10 14.66 12.14
CA ASN A 52 -16.52 14.94 12.20
C ASN A 52 -17.08 14.66 13.61
N LYS A 53 -18.19 15.33 13.97
CA LYS A 53 -18.93 15.06 15.21
C LYS A 53 -19.38 13.60 15.36
N GLU A 54 -19.49 12.84 14.28
CA GLU A 54 -19.83 11.40 14.29
C GLU A 54 -18.59 10.49 14.38
N GLY A 55 -17.38 11.03 14.27
CA GLY A 55 -16.13 10.30 14.48
C GLY A 55 -15.30 10.02 13.22
N TYR A 56 -15.89 10.17 12.04
CA TYR A 56 -15.19 9.92 10.77
C TYR A 56 -14.35 11.10 10.30
N TRP A 57 -13.50 10.83 9.32
CA TRP A 57 -12.75 11.83 8.56
C TRP A 57 -13.07 11.72 7.08
N GLY A 58 -13.21 12.86 6.41
CA GLY A 58 -13.51 12.92 4.98
C GLY A 58 -14.96 12.62 4.64
N ASP A 59 -15.19 12.08 3.45
CA ASP A 59 -16.51 11.68 2.97
C ASP A 59 -16.99 10.41 3.70
N PRO A 60 -18.16 10.41 4.38
CA PRO A 60 -18.69 9.23 5.05
C PRO A 60 -19.00 8.06 4.09
N ASP A 61 -19.15 8.30 2.78
CA ASP A 61 -19.27 7.23 1.79
C ASP A 61 -17.95 6.52 1.51
N LEU A 62 -16.81 7.08 1.97
CA LEU A 62 -15.45 6.58 1.77
C LEU A 62 -14.76 6.27 3.10
N PRO A 63 -15.13 5.18 3.81
CA PRO A 63 -14.49 4.79 5.07
C PRO A 63 -12.96 4.65 5.02
N ALA A 64 -12.39 4.50 3.82
CA ALA A 64 -10.96 4.55 3.59
C ALA A 64 -10.26 5.75 4.23
N PHE A 65 -10.87 6.95 4.20
CA PHE A 65 -10.23 8.17 4.69
C PHE A 65 -10.14 8.15 6.22
N THR A 66 -11.20 7.70 6.89
CA THR A 66 -11.16 7.37 8.33
C THR A 66 -10.10 6.32 8.65
N GLY A 67 -9.99 5.26 7.83
CA GLY A 67 -8.95 4.25 7.98
C GLY A 67 -7.53 4.84 7.91
N PHE A 68 -7.26 5.75 6.96
CA PHE A 68 -5.95 6.42 6.87
C PHE A 68 -5.68 7.37 8.02
N ALA A 69 -6.68 8.16 8.43
CA ALA A 69 -6.56 9.05 9.57
C ALA A 69 -6.22 8.27 10.86
N ILE A 70 -6.94 7.17 11.13
CA ILE A 70 -6.62 6.29 12.27
C ILE A 70 -5.19 5.76 12.18
N LYS A 71 -4.74 5.35 10.99
CA LYS A 71 -3.37 4.89 10.77
C LYS A 71 -2.34 5.95 11.15
N CYS A 72 -2.51 7.17 10.65
CA CYS A 72 -1.60 8.29 10.93
C CYS A 72 -1.53 8.59 12.44
N LEU A 73 -2.67 8.56 13.12
CA LEU A 73 -2.71 8.86 14.55
C LEU A 73 -2.09 7.75 15.42
N LEU A 74 -2.18 6.49 14.99
CA LEU A 74 -1.62 5.35 15.70
C LEU A 74 -0.14 5.08 15.38
N LEU A 75 0.33 5.54 14.21
CA LEU A 75 1.74 5.40 13.78
C LEU A 75 2.58 6.65 14.03
N ASP A 76 2.01 7.67 14.70
CA ASP A 76 2.77 8.81 15.19
C ASP A 76 3.98 8.32 16.01
N PRO A 77 5.22 8.72 15.67
CA PRO A 77 6.41 8.30 16.40
C PRO A 77 6.41 8.63 17.90
N SER A 78 5.60 9.61 18.31
CA SER A 78 5.43 10.01 19.71
C SER A 78 4.33 9.24 20.45
N PHE A 79 3.54 8.43 19.74
CA PHE A 79 2.44 7.67 20.33
C PHE A 79 2.91 6.32 20.90
N ASP A 80 2.59 6.08 22.17
CA ASP A 80 2.78 4.77 22.79
C ASP A 80 1.57 3.88 22.53
N LEU A 81 1.73 2.90 21.63
CA LEU A 81 0.72 1.88 21.29
C LEU A 81 0.28 1.04 22.50
N LYS A 82 1.07 0.96 23.58
CA LYS A 82 0.68 0.27 24.83
C LYS A 82 -0.12 1.17 25.77
N GLY A 83 -0.15 2.46 25.50
CA GLY A 83 -0.91 3.46 26.24
C GLY A 83 -2.41 3.46 25.90
N PRO A 84 -3.18 4.36 26.53
CA PRO A 84 -4.60 4.51 26.22
C PRO A 84 -4.78 5.04 24.79
N VAL A 85 -5.69 4.39 24.05
CA VAL A 85 -6.10 4.85 22.72
C VAL A 85 -6.72 6.25 22.82
N PRO A 86 -6.24 7.26 22.06
CA PRO A 86 -6.77 8.62 22.11
C PRO A 86 -8.27 8.67 21.77
N ALA A 87 -9.01 9.58 22.41
CA ALA A 87 -10.46 9.69 22.20
C ALA A 87 -10.86 9.88 20.71
N PRO A 88 -10.16 10.71 19.90
CA PRO A 88 -10.44 10.80 18.47
C PRO A 88 -10.29 9.45 17.76
N VAL A 89 -9.22 8.70 18.04
CA VAL A 89 -8.96 7.39 17.43
C VAL A 89 -10.04 6.39 17.83
N LYS A 90 -10.41 6.32 19.11
CA LYS A 90 -11.46 5.44 19.61
C LYS A 90 -12.78 5.67 18.86
N LYS A 91 -13.19 6.93 18.73
CA LYS A 91 -14.43 7.32 18.04
C LYS A 91 -14.40 7.01 16.55
N GLY A 92 -13.23 7.20 15.92
CA GLY A 92 -12.99 6.82 14.53
C GLY A 92 -13.13 5.32 14.31
N ILE A 93 -12.54 4.51 15.19
CA ILE A 93 -12.66 3.05 15.12
C ILE A 93 -14.12 2.62 15.32
N GLU A 94 -14.84 3.20 16.29
CA GLU A 94 -16.26 2.91 16.52
C GLU A 94 -17.10 3.20 15.28
N TRP A 95 -16.89 4.34 14.62
CA TRP A 95 -17.56 4.66 13.36
C TRP A 95 -17.15 3.71 12.23
N LEU A 96 -15.86 3.35 12.13
CA LEU A 96 -15.37 2.45 11.09
C LEU A 96 -16.00 1.05 11.20
N LEU A 97 -16.12 0.55 12.43
CA LEU A 97 -16.79 -0.71 12.73
C LEU A 97 -18.28 -0.66 12.39
N SER A 98 -18.95 0.48 12.60
CA SER A 98 -20.35 0.64 12.21
C SER A 98 -20.57 0.68 10.69
N GLN A 99 -19.51 0.80 9.89
CA GLN A 99 -19.61 0.72 8.42
C GLN A 99 -19.49 -0.71 7.89
N GLN A 100 -19.16 -1.70 8.75
CA GLN A 100 -19.08 -3.09 8.33
C GLN A 100 -20.46 -3.62 7.92
N LYS A 101 -20.53 -4.23 6.74
CA LYS A 101 -21.75 -4.81 6.15
C LYS A 101 -21.88 -6.28 6.50
N GLU A 102 -23.04 -6.84 6.20
CA GLU A 102 -23.34 -8.27 6.40
C GLU A 102 -22.41 -9.19 5.58
N ASP A 103 -21.93 -8.72 4.42
CA ASP A 103 -20.95 -9.43 3.58
C ASP A 103 -19.50 -9.34 4.11
N GLY A 104 -19.30 -8.64 5.22
CA GLY A 104 -18.02 -8.44 5.90
C GLY A 104 -17.23 -7.21 5.43
N GLY A 105 -17.57 -6.62 4.29
CA GLY A 105 -16.90 -5.45 3.76
C GLY A 105 -17.12 -4.20 4.62
N ILE A 106 -16.15 -3.28 4.62
CA ILE A 106 -16.23 -2.00 5.34
C ILE A 106 -16.22 -0.87 4.32
N TYR A 107 -17.40 -0.41 3.92
CA TYR A 107 -17.56 0.58 2.86
C TYR A 107 -18.87 1.36 2.97
N GLY A 108 -18.91 2.54 2.35
CA GLY A 108 -20.12 3.35 2.19
C GLY A 108 -20.77 3.09 0.83
N ARG A 109 -20.60 4.01 -0.12
CA ARG A 109 -21.09 3.86 -1.50
C ARG A 109 -19.93 3.73 -2.48
N GLY A 110 -19.83 2.55 -3.12
CA GLY A 110 -18.76 2.25 -4.06
C GLY A 110 -17.39 2.11 -3.38
N MET A 111 -16.35 1.86 -4.20
CA MET A 111 -14.97 1.68 -3.74
C MET A 111 -14.83 0.71 -2.56
N ALA A 112 -15.56 -0.40 -2.62
CA ALA A 112 -15.80 -1.25 -1.46
C ALA A 112 -14.52 -1.95 -1.01
N THR A 113 -13.75 -2.50 -1.95
CA THR A 113 -12.46 -3.16 -1.70
C THR A 113 -11.39 -2.17 -1.24
N TYR A 114 -11.38 -0.94 -1.78
CA TYR A 114 -10.48 0.13 -1.37
C TYR A 114 -10.68 0.51 0.10
N SER A 115 -11.93 0.78 0.48
CA SER A 115 -12.31 1.12 1.86
C SER A 115 -12.09 -0.04 2.81
N THR A 116 -12.44 -1.26 2.40
CA THR A 116 -12.22 -2.46 3.22
C THR A 116 -10.73 -2.70 3.48
N SER A 117 -9.89 -2.60 2.45
CA SER A 117 -8.43 -2.79 2.60
C SER A 117 -7.82 -1.74 3.53
N ALA A 118 -8.20 -0.47 3.38
CA ALA A 118 -7.76 0.60 4.28
C ALA A 118 -8.20 0.37 5.73
N SER A 119 -9.44 -0.11 5.91
CA SER A 119 -10.02 -0.35 7.22
C SER A 119 -9.37 -1.53 7.94
N ILE A 120 -9.05 -2.62 7.22
CA ILE A 120 -8.29 -3.75 7.78
C ILE A 120 -6.96 -3.28 8.35
N MET A 121 -6.21 -2.45 7.62
CA MET A 121 -4.92 -1.96 8.09
C MET A 121 -5.05 -1.07 9.34
N ALA A 122 -6.10 -0.26 9.43
CA ALA A 122 -6.39 0.56 10.61
C ALA A 122 -6.72 -0.31 11.83
N LEU A 123 -7.61 -1.30 11.67
CA LEU A 123 -7.98 -2.23 12.75
C LEU A 123 -6.82 -3.10 13.20
N TRP A 124 -5.98 -3.55 12.27
CA TRP A 124 -4.76 -4.31 12.54
C TRP A 124 -3.83 -3.54 13.48
N ILE A 125 -3.56 -2.26 13.18
CA ILE A 125 -2.69 -1.43 14.01
C ILE A 125 -3.35 -1.09 15.36
N ALA A 126 -4.67 -0.88 15.37
CA ALA A 126 -5.41 -0.54 16.58
C ALA A 126 -5.49 -1.69 17.60
N GLY A 127 -5.39 -2.95 17.16
CA GLY A 127 -5.42 -4.10 18.05
C GLY A 127 -5.84 -5.38 17.32
N PRO A 128 -4.89 -6.21 16.85
CA PRO A 128 -5.20 -7.35 15.98
C PRO A 128 -6.09 -8.40 16.68
N GLU A 129 -5.81 -8.71 17.94
CA GLU A 129 -6.64 -9.64 18.73
C GLU A 129 -8.00 -9.05 19.10
N LYS A 130 -8.05 -7.75 19.38
CA LYS A 130 -9.28 -7.07 19.79
C LYS A 130 -10.30 -6.99 18.65
N TYR A 131 -9.82 -6.82 17.42
CA TYR A 131 -10.64 -6.66 16.22
C TYR A 131 -10.60 -7.88 15.30
N LYS A 132 -10.19 -9.04 15.83
CA LYS A 132 -9.94 -10.27 15.06
C LYS A 132 -11.12 -10.66 14.18
N ASP A 133 -12.32 -10.71 14.74
CA ASP A 133 -13.52 -11.16 14.02
C ASP A 133 -13.88 -10.20 12.88
N GLN A 134 -13.77 -8.89 13.11
CA GLN A 134 -14.05 -7.88 12.10
C GLN A 134 -13.00 -7.88 10.99
N ILE A 135 -11.73 -8.10 11.34
CA ILE A 135 -10.64 -8.27 10.37
C ILE A 135 -10.88 -9.53 9.53
N ILE A 136 -11.21 -10.68 10.13
CA ILE A 136 -11.47 -11.93 9.40
C ILE A 136 -12.67 -11.77 8.45
N SER A 137 -13.75 -11.13 8.90
CA SER A 137 -14.92 -10.86 8.05
C SER A 137 -14.56 -9.96 6.86
N ALA A 138 -13.79 -8.90 7.10
CA ALA A 138 -13.31 -8.00 6.05
C ALA A 138 -12.30 -8.66 5.08
N ARG A 139 -11.43 -9.56 5.57
CA ARG A 139 -10.56 -10.39 4.73
C ARG A 139 -11.40 -11.25 3.80
N ASN A 140 -12.44 -11.90 4.34
CA ASN A 140 -13.32 -12.76 3.56
C ASN A 140 -14.02 -11.99 2.44
N PHE A 141 -14.47 -10.77 2.73
CA PHE A 141 -14.99 -9.87 1.70
C PHE A 141 -13.99 -9.64 0.57
N LEU A 142 -12.72 -9.31 0.86
CA LEU A 142 -11.70 -9.08 -0.16
C LEU A 142 -11.40 -10.33 -0.99
N ILE A 143 -11.31 -11.49 -0.36
CA ILE A 143 -11.04 -12.76 -1.06
C ILE A 143 -12.19 -13.13 -2.00
N ASN A 144 -13.44 -12.92 -1.58
CA ASN A 144 -14.62 -13.11 -2.43
C ASN A 144 -14.70 -12.11 -3.61
N HIS A 145 -13.91 -11.03 -3.57
CA HIS A 145 -13.78 -10.07 -4.66
C HIS A 145 -12.62 -10.38 -5.61
N GLN A 146 -11.88 -11.48 -5.39
CA GLN A 146 -10.91 -11.96 -6.36
C GLN A 146 -11.65 -12.44 -7.62
N THR A 147 -11.25 -11.88 -8.76
CA THR A 147 -11.88 -12.19 -10.04
C THR A 147 -11.47 -13.58 -10.52
N ASP A 148 -12.45 -14.36 -10.97
CA ASP A 148 -12.30 -15.68 -11.59
C ASP A 148 -13.47 -15.80 -12.58
N TRP A 149 -13.37 -15.06 -13.69
CA TRP A 149 -14.41 -15.02 -14.72
C TRP A 149 -14.15 -16.12 -15.76
N GLY A 150 -15.13 -16.37 -16.63
CA GLY A 150 -15.01 -17.49 -17.57
C GLY A 150 -15.21 -18.82 -16.86
N VAL A 151 -14.23 -19.72 -16.96
CA VAL A 151 -14.27 -21.04 -16.31
C VAL A 151 -13.64 -20.95 -14.92
N LYS A 152 -14.43 -21.26 -13.89
CA LYS A 152 -13.99 -21.21 -12.49
C LYS A 152 -12.70 -22.02 -12.26
N GLY A 153 -11.68 -21.38 -11.70
CA GLY A 153 -10.38 -21.97 -11.41
C GLY A 153 -9.43 -22.01 -12.60
N GLU A 154 -9.86 -21.51 -13.76
CA GLU A 154 -9.01 -21.28 -14.90
C GLU A 154 -8.55 -19.82 -14.93
N ASN A 155 -7.44 -19.56 -15.61
CA ASN A 155 -6.90 -18.21 -15.77
C ASN A 155 -7.04 -17.83 -17.24
N ASP A 156 -8.29 -17.69 -17.67
CA ASP A 156 -8.72 -17.58 -19.06
C ASP A 156 -9.11 -16.15 -19.47
N THR A 157 -9.35 -15.26 -18.49
CA THR A 157 -9.55 -13.84 -18.70
C THR A 157 -8.35 -13.02 -18.26
N LYS A 158 -8.21 -11.83 -18.87
CA LYS A 158 -7.14 -10.90 -18.50
C LYS A 158 -7.30 -10.32 -17.09
N PHE A 159 -8.49 -10.41 -16.49
CA PHE A 159 -8.79 -9.83 -15.18
C PHE A 159 -8.78 -10.83 -14.03
N ASP A 160 -8.69 -12.13 -14.32
CA ASP A 160 -8.63 -13.19 -13.29
C ASP A 160 -7.49 -12.95 -12.31
N GLY A 161 -7.68 -13.37 -11.07
CA GLY A 161 -6.75 -13.21 -9.96
C GLY A 161 -6.69 -11.79 -9.38
N GLY A 162 -7.10 -10.77 -10.13
CA GLY A 162 -7.10 -9.38 -9.66
C GLY A 162 -8.33 -9.04 -8.82
N ILE A 163 -8.26 -7.91 -8.13
CA ILE A 163 -9.36 -7.34 -7.34
C ILE A 163 -9.64 -5.92 -7.86
N GLY A 164 -10.91 -5.63 -8.17
CA GLY A 164 -11.41 -4.32 -8.58
C GLY A 164 -12.17 -3.59 -7.48
N TYR A 165 -12.89 -2.52 -7.80
CA TYR A 165 -13.62 -1.70 -6.82
C TYR A 165 -14.89 -2.34 -6.19
N GLY A 166 -15.29 -3.55 -6.59
CA GLY A 166 -16.48 -4.23 -6.04
C GLY A 166 -17.81 -3.51 -6.36
N GLY A 167 -17.98 -3.03 -7.59
CA GLY A 167 -19.15 -2.26 -8.03
C GLY A 167 -19.43 -2.36 -9.53
N SER A 168 -19.97 -1.30 -10.15
CA SER A 168 -20.47 -1.29 -11.54
C SER A 168 -19.43 -1.48 -12.65
N ARG A 169 -18.14 -1.56 -12.32
CA ARG A 169 -17.07 -1.78 -13.30
C ARG A 169 -16.63 -3.24 -13.25
N ALA A 170 -16.86 -3.95 -14.35
CA ALA A 170 -16.37 -5.30 -14.55
C ALA A 170 -14.89 -5.28 -15.00
N HIS A 171 -13.99 -4.78 -14.13
CA HIS A 171 -12.56 -5.03 -14.28
C HIS A 171 -11.83 -5.06 -12.92
N SER A 172 -10.80 -5.90 -12.82
CA SER A 172 -9.75 -5.81 -11.80
C SER A 172 -8.80 -4.66 -12.10
N ASP A 173 -8.13 -4.12 -11.08
CA ASP A 173 -7.07 -3.12 -11.27
C ASP A 173 -5.94 -3.26 -10.26
N LEU A 174 -4.74 -2.82 -10.63
CA LEU A 174 -3.55 -2.96 -9.81
C LEU A 174 -3.60 -2.10 -8.54
N SER A 175 -4.33 -0.98 -8.55
CA SER A 175 -4.47 -0.13 -7.38
C SER A 175 -5.30 -0.80 -6.29
N ASN A 176 -6.42 -1.43 -6.61
CA ASN A 176 -7.18 -2.18 -5.61
C ASN A 176 -6.50 -3.51 -5.26
N THR A 177 -5.92 -4.19 -6.26
CA THR A 177 -5.22 -5.46 -6.04
C THR A 177 -4.08 -5.31 -5.03
N HIS A 178 -3.13 -4.39 -5.20
CA HIS A 178 -2.00 -4.28 -4.25
C HIS A 178 -2.44 -3.95 -2.81
N ARG A 179 -3.54 -3.19 -2.63
CA ARG A 179 -4.07 -2.87 -1.29
C ARG A 179 -4.72 -4.07 -0.64
N ALA A 180 -5.43 -4.87 -1.42
CA ALA A 180 -6.00 -6.12 -0.93
C ALA A 180 -4.89 -7.13 -0.59
N LEU A 181 -3.86 -7.27 -1.45
CA LEU A 181 -2.69 -8.11 -1.17
C LEU A 181 -1.98 -7.66 0.11
N GLU A 182 -1.78 -6.36 0.31
CA GLU A 182 -1.21 -5.85 1.56
C GLU A 182 -2.04 -6.25 2.78
N ALA A 183 -3.36 -5.98 2.75
CA ALA A 183 -4.25 -6.27 3.87
C ALA A 183 -4.27 -7.77 4.18
N LEU A 184 -4.34 -8.61 3.15
CA LEU A 184 -4.38 -10.07 3.27
C LEU A 184 -3.03 -10.64 3.71
N TYR A 185 -1.92 -10.12 3.20
CA TYR A 185 -0.59 -10.54 3.63
C TYR A 185 -0.32 -10.15 5.08
N THR A 186 -0.57 -8.89 5.44
CA THR A 186 -0.28 -8.34 6.77
C THR A 186 -1.05 -9.06 7.87
N THR A 187 -2.31 -9.42 7.59
CA THR A 187 -3.20 -10.04 8.59
C THR A 187 -3.25 -11.57 8.47
N ARG A 188 -2.36 -12.19 7.68
CA ARG A 188 -2.37 -13.65 7.42
C ARG A 188 -2.28 -14.50 8.69
N ALA A 189 -1.57 -14.03 9.72
CA ALA A 189 -1.41 -14.74 10.98
C ALA A 189 -2.76 -15.00 11.70
N LEU A 190 -3.72 -14.08 11.57
CA LEU A 190 -5.05 -14.27 12.18
C LEU A 190 -5.87 -15.36 11.48
N ALA A 191 -5.60 -15.62 10.20
CA ALA A 191 -6.25 -16.64 9.40
C ALA A 191 -5.58 -18.01 9.58
N THR A 192 -4.27 -18.07 9.84
CA THR A 192 -3.57 -19.34 10.12
C THR A 192 -3.81 -19.85 11.56
N ASP A 193 -4.07 -18.94 12.50
CA ASP A 193 -4.34 -19.26 13.91
C ASP A 193 -5.85 -19.48 14.22
N SER A 194 -6.70 -19.74 13.22
CA SER A 194 -8.16 -19.92 13.41
C SER A 194 -8.57 -21.31 13.93
N GLY A 195 -7.63 -22.19 14.29
CA GLY A 195 -7.92 -23.55 14.75
C GLY A 195 -8.38 -24.49 13.62
N ASP A 196 -9.33 -25.39 13.91
CA ASP A 196 -9.75 -26.49 13.01
C ASP A 196 -10.54 -26.04 11.75
N LYS A 197 -10.96 -24.77 11.66
CA LYS A 197 -11.58 -24.23 10.44
C LYS A 197 -10.51 -23.60 9.57
N LYS A 198 -10.27 -24.19 8.40
CA LYS A 198 -9.45 -23.60 7.34
C LYS A 198 -10.04 -22.23 6.99
N ALA A 199 -9.34 -21.16 7.33
CA ALA A 199 -9.73 -19.82 6.91
C ALA A 199 -9.79 -19.76 5.38
N MET A 200 -10.68 -18.91 4.86
CA MET A 200 -10.70 -18.64 3.44
C MET A 200 -9.40 -17.93 3.07
N GLU A 201 -8.81 -18.34 1.95
CA GLU A 201 -7.53 -17.81 1.49
C GLU A 201 -7.61 -17.37 0.04
N LEU A 202 -6.82 -16.34 -0.27
CA LEU A 202 -6.65 -15.82 -1.61
C LEU A 202 -5.95 -16.86 -2.49
N ASP A 203 -6.33 -16.94 -3.76
CA ASP A 203 -5.48 -17.58 -4.77
C ASP A 203 -4.31 -16.63 -5.10
N TRP A 204 -3.22 -16.77 -4.35
CA TRP A 204 -2.00 -15.97 -4.53
C TRP A 204 -1.34 -16.19 -5.88
N GLU A 205 -1.46 -17.39 -6.47
CA GLU A 205 -0.92 -17.67 -7.80
C GLU A 205 -1.71 -16.92 -8.89
N ALA A 206 -3.04 -16.93 -8.81
CA ALA A 206 -3.90 -16.15 -9.69
C ALA A 206 -3.63 -14.65 -9.54
N ALA A 207 -3.51 -14.15 -8.30
CA ALA A 207 -3.15 -12.76 -8.04
C ALA A 207 -1.80 -12.38 -8.68
N LEU A 208 -0.78 -13.23 -8.54
CA LEU A 208 0.52 -12.99 -9.17
C LEU A 208 0.45 -13.01 -10.70
N LYS A 209 -0.40 -13.86 -11.30
CA LYS A 209 -0.67 -13.86 -12.74
C LYS A 209 -1.31 -12.54 -13.19
N PHE A 210 -2.28 -12.01 -12.43
CA PHE A 210 -2.86 -10.69 -12.69
C PHE A 210 -1.83 -9.57 -12.64
N VAL A 211 -1.02 -9.54 -11.57
CA VAL A 211 0.05 -8.56 -11.39
C VAL A 211 1.03 -8.64 -12.57
N SER A 212 1.41 -9.85 -12.99
CA SER A 212 2.29 -10.07 -14.13
C SER A 212 1.68 -9.54 -15.44
N ARG A 213 0.36 -9.68 -15.65
CA ARG A 213 -0.35 -9.09 -16.81
C ARG A 213 -0.41 -7.55 -16.79
N CYS A 214 -0.18 -6.93 -15.64
CA CYS A 214 -0.09 -5.48 -15.52
C CYS A 214 1.33 -4.94 -15.78
N GLN A 215 2.34 -5.79 -15.89
CA GLN A 215 3.72 -5.38 -16.11
C GLN A 215 4.07 -5.35 -17.61
N ASN A 216 4.75 -4.29 -18.03
CA ASN A 216 5.44 -4.21 -19.32
C ASN A 216 6.72 -5.05 -19.29
N LEU A 217 6.55 -6.37 -19.32
CA LEU A 217 7.65 -7.34 -19.37
C LEU A 217 7.23 -8.53 -20.24
N GLN A 218 7.73 -8.58 -21.48
CA GLN A 218 7.29 -9.57 -22.48
C GLN A 218 7.66 -11.01 -22.10
N ALA A 219 8.61 -11.22 -21.20
CA ALA A 219 8.96 -12.54 -20.68
C ALA A 219 7.79 -13.19 -19.91
N THR A 220 7.03 -12.40 -19.15
CA THR A 220 5.95 -12.87 -18.27
C THR A 220 4.56 -12.37 -18.66
N ASN A 221 4.48 -11.43 -19.60
CA ASN A 221 3.24 -10.86 -20.10
C ASN A 221 3.16 -10.96 -21.62
N LYS A 222 2.13 -11.64 -22.13
CA LYS A 222 1.87 -11.81 -23.57
C LYS A 222 0.67 -10.99 -24.06
N GLY A 223 0.18 -10.06 -23.25
CA GLY A 223 -0.94 -9.20 -23.60
C GLY A 223 -0.62 -8.26 -24.76
N GLU A 224 -1.67 -7.73 -25.40
CA GLU A 224 -1.52 -6.72 -26.44
C GLU A 224 -0.89 -5.43 -25.90
N LYS A 225 -0.12 -4.75 -26.76
CA LYS A 225 0.59 -3.50 -26.42
C LYS A 225 1.46 -3.60 -25.16
N THR A 226 1.97 -4.79 -24.86
CA THR A 226 2.91 -5.03 -23.75
C THR A 226 4.30 -4.53 -24.15
N GLY A 227 4.80 -3.54 -23.43
CA GLY A 227 6.18 -3.06 -23.53
C GLY A 227 7.17 -4.03 -22.88
N ASN A 228 8.44 -3.63 -22.78
CA ASN A 228 9.48 -4.41 -22.13
C ASN A 228 10.35 -3.58 -21.18
N ASP A 229 9.94 -2.35 -20.90
CA ASP A 229 10.67 -1.42 -20.04
C ASP A 229 10.67 -1.82 -18.54
N GLY A 230 9.77 -2.71 -18.11
CA GLY A 230 9.65 -3.22 -16.74
C GLY A 230 8.59 -2.49 -15.89
N SER A 231 8.01 -1.42 -16.41
CA SER A 231 7.00 -0.60 -15.75
C SER A 231 5.66 -1.31 -15.57
N PHE A 232 4.76 -0.74 -14.78
CA PHE A 232 3.39 -1.25 -14.62
C PHE A 232 2.34 -0.27 -15.12
N VAL A 233 1.24 -0.84 -15.64
CA VAL A 233 0.02 -0.14 -16.07
C VAL A 233 -1.11 -0.35 -15.06
N TYR A 234 -2.25 0.31 -15.27
CA TYR A 234 -3.36 0.28 -14.31
C TYR A 234 -4.08 -1.07 -14.27
N TYR A 235 -4.37 -1.64 -15.44
CA TYR A 235 -4.85 -3.01 -15.62
C TYR A 235 -4.57 -3.48 -17.05
N PRO A 236 -4.71 -4.78 -17.36
CA PRO A 236 -4.37 -5.31 -18.69
C PRO A 236 -5.18 -4.64 -19.80
N GLY A 237 -4.49 -3.97 -20.72
CA GLY A 237 -5.10 -3.20 -21.80
C GLY A 237 -5.42 -1.74 -21.45
N ASN A 238 -5.01 -1.22 -20.29
CA ASN A 238 -5.26 0.18 -19.93
C ASN A 238 -4.12 0.81 -19.11
N SER A 239 -3.64 1.94 -19.60
CA SER A 239 -2.81 2.85 -18.83
C SER A 239 -3.50 4.20 -18.68
N LYS A 240 -3.37 4.81 -17.50
CA LYS A 240 -3.80 6.19 -17.26
C LYS A 240 -2.80 7.22 -17.82
N ALA A 241 -1.60 6.78 -18.20
CA ALA A 241 -0.55 7.56 -18.84
C ALA A 241 -0.55 7.45 -20.38
N GLY A 242 -1.54 6.76 -20.95
CA GLY A 242 -1.69 6.58 -22.41
C GLY A 242 -0.75 5.53 -23.00
N GLU A 243 -0.37 5.74 -24.26
CA GLU A 243 0.53 4.87 -25.02
C GLU A 243 1.82 5.63 -25.38
N ALA A 244 2.92 4.91 -25.54
CA ALA A 244 4.19 5.46 -25.96
C ALA A 244 4.96 4.42 -26.81
N VAL A 245 5.95 4.88 -27.58
CA VAL A 245 6.92 3.96 -28.19
C VAL A 245 7.83 3.43 -27.09
N ASP A 246 7.80 2.13 -26.87
CA ASP A 246 8.66 1.45 -25.90
C ASP A 246 10.10 1.47 -26.39
N SER A 247 11.01 1.99 -25.56
CA SER A 247 12.40 2.22 -25.94
C SER A 247 13.21 0.94 -26.16
N LYS A 248 12.77 -0.20 -25.61
CA LYS A 248 13.48 -1.48 -25.73
C LYS A 248 13.03 -2.30 -26.93
N THR A 249 11.78 -2.12 -27.36
CA THR A 249 11.16 -2.90 -28.45
C THR A 249 10.92 -2.08 -29.72
N GLY A 250 10.89 -0.74 -29.62
CA GLY A 250 10.58 0.17 -30.73
C GLY A 250 9.11 0.15 -31.17
N ARG A 251 8.21 -0.50 -30.41
CA ARG A 251 6.79 -0.63 -30.74
C ARG A 251 5.93 0.27 -29.87
N VAL A 252 4.74 0.62 -30.36
CA VAL A 252 3.73 1.27 -29.52
C VAL A 252 3.26 0.30 -28.45
N ALA A 253 3.39 0.71 -27.19
CA ALA A 253 3.01 -0.04 -26.01
C ALA A 253 2.21 0.85 -25.04
N LEU A 254 1.51 0.23 -24.09
CA LEU A 254 0.91 0.95 -22.98
C LEU A 254 2.02 1.56 -22.13
N ARG A 255 1.94 2.87 -21.86
CA ARG A 255 2.93 3.58 -21.07
C ARG A 255 2.75 3.22 -19.59
N GLY A 256 3.73 2.59 -18.95
CA GLY A 256 3.68 2.46 -17.49
C GLY A 256 3.95 3.79 -16.79
N TYR A 257 3.61 3.86 -15.50
CA TYR A 257 3.73 5.10 -14.73
C TYR A 257 4.13 4.85 -13.28
N GLY A 258 4.62 5.90 -12.61
CA GLY A 258 5.30 5.81 -11.32
C GLY A 258 4.49 5.11 -10.25
N SER A 259 3.29 5.61 -9.97
CA SER A 259 2.48 5.07 -8.86
C SER A 259 2.09 3.60 -9.06
N MET A 260 1.78 3.17 -10.29
CA MET A 260 1.51 1.75 -10.55
C MET A 260 2.76 0.90 -10.57
N SER A 261 3.92 1.43 -10.94
CA SER A 261 5.17 0.69 -10.86
C SER A 261 5.57 0.41 -9.42
N TYR A 262 5.36 1.37 -8.51
CA TYR A 262 5.52 1.13 -7.07
C TYR A 262 4.44 0.19 -6.49
N SER A 263 3.17 0.30 -6.90
CA SER A 263 2.12 -0.67 -6.53
C SER A 263 2.41 -2.08 -7.06
N GLY A 264 3.01 -2.19 -8.24
CA GLY A 264 3.47 -3.44 -8.84
C GLY A 264 4.57 -4.07 -8.01
N LEU A 265 5.61 -3.30 -7.66
CA LEU A 265 6.68 -3.76 -6.76
C LEU A 265 6.13 -4.25 -5.41
N LEU A 266 5.22 -3.51 -4.78
CA LEU A 266 4.55 -3.96 -3.55
C LEU A 266 3.79 -5.27 -3.73
N SER A 267 3.03 -5.39 -4.84
CA SER A 267 2.30 -6.62 -5.14
C SER A 267 3.22 -7.83 -5.27
N LEU A 268 4.39 -7.68 -5.90
CA LEU A 268 5.38 -8.74 -6.02
C LEU A 268 5.95 -9.12 -4.65
N VAL A 269 6.32 -8.14 -3.81
CA VAL A 269 6.82 -8.39 -2.45
C VAL A 269 5.79 -9.09 -1.57
N TYR A 270 4.52 -8.66 -1.60
CA TYR A 270 3.44 -9.33 -0.85
C TYR A 270 3.05 -10.71 -1.42
N SER A 271 3.54 -11.05 -2.61
CA SER A 271 3.44 -12.40 -3.18
C SER A 271 4.70 -13.24 -2.90
N ASP A 272 5.50 -12.86 -1.90
CA ASP A 272 6.74 -13.52 -1.47
C ASP A 272 7.85 -13.59 -2.56
N LEU A 273 7.86 -12.66 -3.53
CA LEU A 273 8.99 -12.52 -4.47
C LEU A 273 10.08 -11.61 -3.89
N ASP A 274 11.32 -11.92 -4.21
CA ASP A 274 12.50 -11.17 -3.80
C ASP A 274 13.25 -10.53 -4.99
N GLU A 275 14.38 -9.89 -4.70
CA GLU A 275 15.20 -9.20 -5.69
C GLU A 275 15.83 -10.11 -6.76
N SER A 276 15.75 -11.44 -6.62
CA SER A 276 16.23 -12.39 -7.62
C SER A 276 15.24 -12.57 -8.78
N ASP A 277 13.94 -12.31 -8.56
CA ASP A 277 12.89 -12.45 -9.58
C ASP A 277 13.04 -11.40 -10.69
N GLN A 278 12.91 -11.84 -11.95
CA GLN A 278 13.05 -10.97 -13.12
C GLN A 278 12.05 -9.80 -13.13
N ARG A 279 10.84 -10.00 -12.61
CA ARG A 279 9.78 -8.97 -12.53
C ARG A 279 10.17 -7.88 -11.55
N VAL A 280 10.73 -8.27 -10.40
CA VAL A 280 11.23 -7.35 -9.36
C VAL A 280 12.42 -6.56 -9.89
N LYS A 281 13.41 -7.22 -10.51
CA LYS A 281 14.55 -6.55 -11.14
C LYS A 281 14.11 -5.54 -12.19
N ALA A 282 13.18 -5.93 -13.07
CA ALA A 282 12.73 -5.06 -14.16
C ALA A 282 12.06 -3.78 -13.65
N VAL A 283 11.20 -3.88 -12.64
CA VAL A 283 10.51 -2.69 -12.10
C VAL A 283 11.42 -1.82 -11.26
N VAL A 284 12.33 -2.40 -10.47
CA VAL A 284 13.31 -1.62 -9.68
C VAL A 284 14.23 -0.82 -10.60
N ASN A 285 14.68 -1.41 -11.71
CA ASN A 285 15.48 -0.70 -12.71
C ASN A 285 14.68 0.45 -13.32
N TRP A 286 13.43 0.21 -13.74
CA TRP A 286 12.59 1.26 -14.30
C TRP A 286 12.34 2.41 -13.31
N LEU A 287 12.07 2.08 -12.04
CA LEU A 287 11.85 3.06 -10.97
C LEU A 287 13.11 3.89 -10.69
N SER A 288 14.29 3.28 -10.77
CA SER A 288 15.57 3.97 -10.59
C SER A 288 15.87 4.90 -11.78
N ASP A 289 15.62 4.44 -13.01
CA ASP A 289 15.84 5.21 -14.24
C ASP A 289 14.87 6.40 -14.40
N ASN A 290 13.70 6.30 -13.78
CA ASN A 290 12.62 7.30 -13.84
C ASN A 290 12.38 7.99 -12.49
N TYR A 291 13.36 7.91 -11.58
CA TYR A 291 13.26 8.55 -10.27
C TYR A 291 13.04 10.05 -10.40
N THR A 292 11.97 10.54 -9.77
CA THR A 292 11.66 11.97 -9.67
C THR A 292 10.68 12.21 -8.54
N LEU A 293 10.74 13.42 -7.98
CA LEU A 293 9.81 13.96 -6.99
C LEU A 293 9.05 15.18 -7.52
N LYS A 294 9.12 15.45 -8.83
CA LYS A 294 8.43 16.59 -9.46
C LYS A 294 7.10 16.22 -10.10
N GLU A 295 6.92 14.94 -10.40
CA GLU A 295 5.73 14.39 -11.00
C GLU A 295 5.52 12.95 -10.53
N ASN A 296 4.34 12.42 -10.79
CA ASN A 296 4.13 10.98 -10.91
C ASN A 296 4.54 10.60 -12.34
N PRO A 297 5.68 9.90 -12.56
CA PRO A 297 6.23 9.63 -13.89
C PRO A 297 5.17 9.19 -14.91
N GLY A 298 4.99 9.97 -15.99
CA GLY A 298 4.01 9.69 -17.05
C GLY A 298 2.61 10.27 -16.82
N LEU A 299 2.38 10.94 -15.68
CA LEU A 299 1.10 11.54 -15.28
C LEU A 299 1.21 13.00 -14.85
N GLY A 300 2.41 13.59 -14.84
CA GLY A 300 2.62 14.95 -14.33
C GLY A 300 2.23 15.05 -12.86
N GLY A 301 1.55 16.13 -12.48
CA GLY A 301 1.09 16.34 -11.10
C GLY A 301 -0.04 15.41 -10.64
N GLN A 302 -0.60 14.53 -11.46
CA GLN A 302 -1.77 13.72 -11.07
C GLN A 302 -1.40 12.55 -10.15
N GLY A 303 -2.02 12.47 -8.98
CA GLY A 303 -1.77 11.36 -8.04
C GLY A 303 -0.39 11.44 -7.38
N LEU A 304 0.14 12.64 -7.18
CA LEU A 304 1.51 12.90 -6.74
C LEU A 304 1.74 12.46 -5.29
N TYR A 305 0.80 12.72 -4.39
CA TYR A 305 0.93 12.30 -2.99
C TYR A 305 0.65 10.82 -2.82
N TYR A 306 -0.28 10.27 -3.62
CA TYR A 306 -0.44 8.83 -3.73
C TYR A 306 0.83 8.14 -4.25
N TYR A 307 1.51 8.74 -5.24
CA TYR A 307 2.80 8.29 -5.75
C TYR A 307 3.88 8.30 -4.67
N TYR A 308 4.03 9.38 -3.90
CA TYR A 308 4.96 9.44 -2.77
C TYR A 308 4.69 8.36 -1.72
N HIS A 309 3.42 8.14 -1.39
CA HIS A 309 3.04 7.11 -0.44
C HIS A 309 3.38 5.71 -0.95
N ALA A 310 3.06 5.40 -2.22
CA ALA A 310 3.40 4.13 -2.84
C ALA A 310 4.93 3.93 -2.92
N MET A 311 5.66 4.99 -3.26
CA MET A 311 7.12 5.01 -3.33
C MET A 311 7.76 4.65 -2.00
N ALA A 312 7.50 5.41 -0.94
CA ALA A 312 8.14 5.16 0.36
C ALA A 312 7.85 3.74 0.86
N LYS A 313 6.60 3.31 0.71
CA LYS A 313 6.15 1.99 1.18
C LYS A 313 6.79 0.85 0.41
N SER A 314 6.81 0.95 -0.92
CA SER A 314 7.39 -0.09 -1.79
C SER A 314 8.89 -0.24 -1.60
N LEU A 315 9.63 0.87 -1.48
CA LEU A 315 11.07 0.84 -1.29
C LEU A 315 11.47 0.33 0.09
N VAL A 316 10.69 0.63 1.13
CA VAL A 316 10.89 -0.01 2.45
C VAL A 316 10.57 -1.50 2.39
N ALA A 317 9.42 -1.89 1.82
CA ALA A 317 9.02 -3.30 1.74
C ALA A 317 10.02 -4.14 0.91
N ALA A 318 10.58 -3.58 -0.17
CA ALA A 318 11.60 -4.20 -1.00
C ALA A 318 13.03 -4.12 -0.43
N ASN A 319 13.19 -3.58 0.80
CA ASN A 319 14.48 -3.37 1.46
C ASN A 319 15.51 -2.63 0.57
N LYS A 320 15.08 -1.56 -0.10
CA LYS A 320 15.94 -0.73 -0.97
C LYS A 320 16.28 0.59 -0.27
N PRO A 321 17.39 0.66 0.48
CA PRO A 321 17.76 1.88 1.18
C PRO A 321 18.29 2.99 0.27
N ILE A 322 18.80 2.62 -0.89
CA ILE A 322 19.35 3.50 -1.92
C ILE A 322 18.82 2.97 -3.26
N LEU A 323 18.53 3.89 -4.19
CA LEU A 323 18.34 3.52 -5.59
C LEU A 323 19.63 3.80 -6.36
N GLU A 324 19.99 2.88 -7.25
CA GLU A 324 21.13 3.03 -8.17
C GLU A 324 20.60 3.72 -9.43
N GLY A 325 20.77 5.03 -9.49
CA GLY A 325 20.43 5.86 -10.65
C GLY A 325 21.43 5.72 -11.79
N LYS A 326 21.19 6.48 -12.85
CA LYS A 326 22.06 6.50 -14.04
C LYS A 326 23.50 6.87 -13.66
N ASP A 327 24.45 6.26 -14.38
CA ASP A 327 25.89 6.49 -14.22
C ASP A 327 26.43 6.22 -12.79
N GLY A 328 25.75 5.36 -12.03
CA GLY A 328 26.15 4.99 -10.66
C GLY A 328 25.79 6.03 -9.59
N LEU A 329 24.86 6.95 -9.90
CA LEU A 329 24.33 7.88 -8.91
C LEU A 329 23.59 7.14 -7.80
N LYS A 330 24.04 7.28 -6.56
CA LYS A 330 23.34 6.76 -5.40
C LYS A 330 22.28 7.75 -4.93
N ILE A 331 21.01 7.38 -5.08
CA ILE A 331 19.87 8.21 -4.71
C ILE A 331 19.43 7.86 -3.29
N ASP A 332 19.62 8.80 -2.37
CA ASP A 332 19.05 8.73 -1.01
C ASP A 332 17.62 9.24 -1.03
N TRP A 333 16.74 8.38 -1.57
CA TRP A 333 15.35 8.72 -1.76
C TRP A 333 14.62 9.05 -0.45
N ARG A 334 15.10 8.56 0.70
CA ARG A 334 14.48 8.85 2.00
C ARG A 334 14.67 10.31 2.37
N SER A 335 15.91 10.79 2.27
CA SER A 335 16.25 12.19 2.55
C SER A 335 15.56 13.13 1.58
N GLU A 336 15.62 12.82 0.27
CA GLU A 336 15.01 13.65 -0.77
C GLU A 336 13.48 13.70 -0.64
N LEU A 337 12.82 12.54 -0.47
CA LEU A 337 11.37 12.49 -0.33
C LEU A 337 10.89 13.11 0.98
N ALA A 338 11.58 12.91 2.10
CA ALA A 338 11.25 13.58 3.36
C ALA A 338 11.33 15.09 3.20
N ALA A 339 12.42 15.62 2.64
CA ALA A 339 12.57 17.06 2.41
C ALA A 339 11.45 17.60 1.50
N THR A 340 11.12 16.91 0.40
CA THR A 340 10.01 17.29 -0.48
C THR A 340 8.67 17.35 0.26
N VAL A 341 8.33 16.32 1.04
CA VAL A 341 7.05 16.27 1.76
C VAL A 341 7.03 17.29 2.90
N ILE A 342 8.11 17.46 3.65
CA ILE A 342 8.24 18.47 4.71
C ILE A 342 8.00 19.87 4.16
N ASN A 343 8.65 20.22 3.03
CA ASN A 343 8.50 21.53 2.41
C ASN A 343 7.10 21.78 1.82
N GLY A 344 6.32 20.71 1.59
CA GLY A 344 4.94 20.82 1.13
C GLY A 344 3.93 21.12 2.24
N GLN A 345 4.33 21.08 3.52
CA GLN A 345 3.39 21.29 4.62
C GLN A 345 2.90 22.74 4.67
N ARG A 346 1.58 22.93 4.71
CA ARG A 346 0.94 24.24 4.87
C ARG A 346 0.99 24.70 6.33
N GLU A 347 0.74 25.99 6.56
CA GLU A 347 0.76 26.59 7.90
C GLU A 347 -0.21 25.93 8.89
N ASP A 348 -1.36 25.45 8.40
CA ASP A 348 -2.37 24.73 9.19
C ASP A 348 -1.98 23.27 9.50
N GLY A 349 -0.84 22.81 8.99
CA GLY A 349 -0.34 21.44 9.13
C GLY A 349 -0.80 20.48 8.04
N SER A 350 -1.64 20.92 7.09
CA SER A 350 -2.18 20.08 6.02
C SER A 350 -1.29 20.02 4.78
N TRP A 351 -1.63 19.10 3.88
CA TRP A 351 -1.16 19.05 2.51
C TRP A 351 -2.34 18.98 1.54
N ILE A 352 -2.15 19.55 0.36
CA ILE A 352 -3.02 19.37 -0.81
C ILE A 352 -2.14 19.27 -2.06
N ASN A 353 -2.65 18.67 -3.13
CA ASN A 353 -2.01 18.79 -4.43
C ASN A 353 -2.54 20.04 -5.16
N THR A 354 -1.66 21.03 -5.33
CA THR A 354 -1.96 22.28 -6.04
C THR A 354 -1.87 22.14 -7.55
N GLU A 355 -1.19 21.12 -8.05
CA GLU A 355 -0.93 20.91 -9.48
C GLU A 355 -2.08 20.15 -10.17
N ALA A 356 -2.74 19.24 -9.46
CA ALA A 356 -3.87 18.47 -10.00
C ALA A 356 -4.82 17.99 -8.91
N SER A 357 -6.12 18.01 -9.20
CA SER A 357 -7.19 17.49 -8.31
C SER A 357 -7.61 16.05 -8.63
N ARG A 358 -7.10 15.47 -9.72
CA ARG A 358 -7.49 14.12 -10.15
C ARG A 358 -7.21 13.11 -9.04
N TRP A 359 -8.14 12.17 -8.85
CA TRP A 359 -8.12 11.17 -7.77
C TRP A 359 -8.21 11.78 -6.35
N MET A 360 -8.97 12.88 -6.24
CA MET A 360 -9.32 13.52 -4.98
C MET A 360 -8.10 14.13 -4.26
N GLU A 361 -7.01 14.45 -4.97
CA GLU A 361 -5.84 15.08 -4.34
C GLU A 361 -6.02 16.59 -4.07
N ASN A 362 -7.23 17.12 -4.22
CA ASN A 362 -7.63 18.40 -3.63
C ASN A 362 -8.33 18.23 -2.27
N ASP A 363 -8.57 16.99 -1.80
CA ASP A 363 -9.11 16.72 -0.48
C ASP A 363 -7.97 16.76 0.57
N PRO A 364 -8.02 17.69 1.54
CA PRO A 364 -6.92 17.88 2.48
C PRO A 364 -6.82 16.75 3.51
N VAL A 365 -7.90 16.02 3.82
CA VAL A 365 -7.84 14.86 4.72
C VAL A 365 -7.09 13.72 4.04
N LEU A 366 -7.44 13.41 2.79
CA LEU A 366 -6.78 12.35 2.03
C LEU A 366 -5.29 12.65 1.83
N VAL A 367 -4.98 13.85 1.34
CA VAL A 367 -3.60 14.21 0.97
C VAL A 367 -2.72 14.35 2.21
N THR A 368 -3.23 14.95 3.29
CA THR A 368 -2.49 14.98 4.56
C THR A 368 -2.23 13.58 5.07
N SER A 369 -3.19 12.66 4.95
CA SER A 369 -2.97 11.26 5.36
C SER A 369 -1.89 10.58 4.51
N TYR A 370 -1.85 10.80 3.19
CA TYR A 370 -0.76 10.27 2.36
C TYR A 370 0.60 10.88 2.72
N ALA A 371 0.68 12.19 2.95
CA ALA A 371 1.91 12.85 3.36
C ALA A 371 2.42 12.32 4.71
N VAL A 372 1.56 12.24 5.72
CA VAL A 372 1.91 11.72 7.05
C VAL A 372 2.34 10.26 6.97
N MET A 373 1.59 9.37 6.31
CA MET A 373 1.99 7.97 6.16
C MET A 373 3.30 7.80 5.37
N THR A 374 3.61 8.70 4.43
CA THR A 374 4.90 8.71 3.72
C THR A 374 6.04 9.01 4.69
N LEU A 375 5.87 10.05 5.50
CA LEU A 375 6.83 10.47 6.52
C LEU A 375 7.02 9.42 7.62
N GLU A 376 5.96 8.78 8.09
CA GLU A 376 6.03 7.67 9.06
C GLU A 376 6.84 6.49 8.50
N GLN A 377 6.62 6.17 7.23
CA GLN A 377 7.34 5.11 6.54
C GLN A 377 8.84 5.42 6.44
N ILE A 378 9.19 6.67 6.14
CA ILE A 378 10.60 7.11 6.12
C ILE A 378 11.17 7.08 7.53
N HIS A 379 10.50 7.71 8.51
CA HIS A 379 10.93 7.80 9.90
C HIS A 379 11.24 6.43 10.51
N SER A 380 10.35 5.45 10.31
CA SER A 380 10.53 4.07 10.83
C SER A 380 11.67 3.31 10.13
N SER A 381 12.01 3.68 8.90
CA SER A 381 13.08 3.05 8.13
C SER A 381 14.47 3.65 8.41
N LEU A 382 14.54 4.90 8.88
CA LEU A 382 15.77 5.54 9.36
C LEU A 382 16.12 4.96 10.73
N ASN A 383 17.18 4.17 10.80
CA ASN A 383 17.49 3.31 11.93
C ASN A 383 18.91 3.49 12.42
#